data_AF-A0A6H1ZNY7-F1
#
_entry.id   AF-A0A6H1ZNY7-F1
#
_cell.length_a   1.000
_cell.length_b   1.000
_cell.length_c   1.000
_cell.angle_alpha   90.00
_cell.angle_beta   90.00
_cell.angle_gamma   90.00
#
_symmetry.space_group_name_H-M   'P 1'
#
loop_
_entity.id
_entity.type
_entity.pdbx_description
1 polymer ?
#
loop_
_entity_poly.entity_id
_entity_poly.type
_entity_poly.pdbx_seq_one_letter_code
_entity_poly.pdbx_strand_id
1 'polypeptide(L)'
;WFEMEEYAMPLENGQLYPLKGIKFDADTSVMKFEQDEIDMKREFGLNDEQLNWRRWAIVNKCGGDLNVFRTEYPATWQEAFVMTGSLFFDRRGLERQLEKRPILIGELFYQNMKYEFREFTHGRIKVYEKPDPSEEYIVASDASEAIGSDEAAIVVLNNRLNTTAAIVVGQHAPEELAELDIALGNWYCTALVAPENKGYGYMVCQLVYQKYGNIYKRMVTKTGEALPTEELGFNTNSVTRPQMLAQMNEEIKGGTTELYAKEIIDECRTFIIKKDKHGNVTKVEAQDGFQDGLVICRAIAGMVRQQYPYKLPQKGEQHAKQKRAVEEAKKPIMAF
;
A
#
# COMPACT_ATOMS: atom_id res chain seq x y z
N TRP A 1 23.64 -13.62 11.76
CA TRP A 1 25.04 -14.06 11.93
C TRP A 1 25.50 -13.96 13.38
N PHE A 2 25.18 -12.91 14.11
CA PHE A 2 25.57 -12.76 15.52
C PHE A 2 24.98 -13.78 16.51
N GLU A 3 24.00 -14.58 16.10
CA GLU A 3 23.46 -15.69 16.92
C GLU A 3 24.28 -16.99 16.80
N MET A 4 25.21 -17.06 15.84
CA MET A 4 26.00 -18.25 15.55
C MET A 4 27.43 -18.07 16.05
N GLU A 5 27.91 -18.96 16.91
CA GLU A 5 29.26 -18.90 17.48
C GLU A 5 30.38 -18.97 16.41
N GLU A 6 30.09 -19.57 15.25
CA GLU A 6 31.01 -19.67 14.11
C GLU A 6 31.31 -18.33 13.42
N TYR A 7 30.53 -17.28 13.68
CA TYR A 7 30.70 -15.95 13.11
C TYR A 7 31.36 -14.98 14.10
N ALA A 8 32.45 -15.43 14.71
CA ALA A 8 33.34 -14.66 15.57
C ALA A 8 34.80 -14.86 15.13
N MET A 9 35.62 -13.82 15.30
CA MET A 9 37.04 -13.82 14.94
C MET A 9 37.87 -13.17 16.06
N PRO A 10 38.89 -13.84 16.62
CA PRO A 10 39.74 -13.28 17.66
C PRO A 10 40.42 -11.99 17.25
N LEU A 11 40.56 -11.04 18.17
CA LEU A 11 41.25 -9.77 17.91
C LEU A 11 42.77 -10.00 17.87
N GLU A 12 43.44 -9.39 16.90
CA GLU A 12 44.90 -9.32 16.89
C GLU A 12 45.35 -8.10 17.71
N ASN A 13 46.10 -8.33 18.79
CA ASN A 13 46.60 -7.28 19.70
C ASN A 13 45.51 -6.38 20.30
N GLY A 14 44.31 -6.90 20.49
CA GLY A 14 43.16 -6.15 21.02
C GLY A 14 42.59 -5.11 20.05
N GLN A 15 42.95 -5.17 18.76
CA GLN A 15 42.44 -4.30 17.72
C GLN A 15 41.47 -5.04 16.79
N LEU A 16 40.43 -4.32 16.36
CA LEU A 16 39.51 -4.78 15.34
C LEU A 16 40.15 -4.72 13.94
N TYR A 17 39.67 -5.59 13.05
CA TYR A 17 40.06 -5.60 11.65
C TYR A 17 39.92 -4.19 11.03
N PRO A 18 40.89 -3.73 10.23
CA PRO A 18 40.90 -2.38 9.72
C PRO A 18 39.74 -2.15 8.75
N LEU A 19 39.15 -0.95 8.77
CA LEU A 19 38.12 -0.54 7.81
C LEU A 19 38.67 -0.33 6.39
N LYS A 20 40.00 -0.38 6.22
CA LYS A 20 40.68 -0.26 4.94
C LYS A 20 40.27 -1.43 4.04
N GLY A 21 39.64 -1.12 2.91
CA GLY A 21 39.15 -2.09 1.94
C GLY A 21 37.63 -2.24 1.93
N ILE A 22 36.92 -1.67 2.91
CA ILE A 22 35.47 -1.51 2.87
C ILE A 22 35.13 -0.34 1.94
N LYS A 23 34.22 -0.58 0.99
CA LYS A 23 33.70 0.39 0.04
C LYS A 23 32.41 0.97 0.62
N PHE A 24 32.41 2.27 0.84
CA PHE A 24 31.23 3.00 1.29
C PHE A 24 30.54 3.65 0.08
N ASP A 25 29.21 3.66 0.07
CA ASP A 25 28.41 4.39 -0.91
C ASP A 25 28.32 5.88 -0.56
N ALA A 26 27.56 6.66 -1.36
CA ALA A 26 27.43 8.10 -1.15
C ALA A 26 26.73 8.48 0.16
N ASP A 27 25.95 7.55 0.74
CA ASP A 27 25.12 7.79 1.93
C ASP A 27 25.78 7.28 3.22
N THR A 28 26.79 6.40 3.09
CA THR A 28 27.54 5.80 4.19
C THR A 28 28.92 6.44 4.28
N SER A 29 29.31 6.94 5.45
CA SER A 29 30.67 7.38 5.74
C SER A 29 31.31 6.47 6.78
N VAL A 30 32.64 6.51 6.93
CA VAL A 30 33.35 5.80 7.99
C VAL A 30 32.72 6.10 9.37
N MET A 31 32.41 7.37 9.64
CA MET A 31 31.76 7.78 10.89
C MET A 31 30.38 7.17 11.08
N LYS A 32 29.55 7.12 10.02
CA LYS A 32 28.22 6.47 10.09
C LYS A 32 28.36 4.97 10.30
N PHE A 33 29.30 4.31 9.63
CA PHE A 33 29.53 2.89 9.78
C PHE A 33 29.98 2.51 11.20
N GLU A 34 30.87 3.30 11.80
CA GLU A 34 31.29 3.10 13.19
C GLU A 34 30.14 3.34 14.18
N GLN A 35 29.29 4.33 13.89
CA GLN A 35 28.08 4.58 14.67
C GLN A 35 27.09 3.40 14.59
N ASP A 36 26.86 2.87 13.38
CA ASP A 36 26.03 1.67 13.17
C ASP A 36 26.58 0.47 13.96
N GLU A 37 27.89 0.27 14.02
CA GLU A 37 28.50 -0.82 14.82
C GLU A 37 28.24 -0.66 16.32
N ILE A 38 28.30 0.57 16.83
CA ILE A 38 27.98 0.87 18.24
C ILE A 38 26.52 0.55 18.54
N ASP A 39 25.62 0.95 17.64
CA ASP A 39 24.19 0.76 17.80
C ASP A 39 23.82 -0.73 17.69
N MET A 40 24.37 -1.45 16.71
CA MET A 40 24.23 -2.90 16.60
C MET A 40 24.78 -3.65 17.83
N LYS A 41 25.92 -3.19 18.39
CA LYS A 41 26.50 -3.78 19.61
C LYS A 41 25.54 -3.64 20.79
N ARG A 42 24.85 -2.51 20.90
CA ARG A 42 23.85 -2.25 21.95
C ARG A 42 22.56 -3.04 21.72
N GLU A 43 22.09 -3.08 20.48
CA GLU A 43 20.81 -3.69 20.11
C GLU A 43 20.85 -5.22 20.17
N PHE A 44 21.90 -5.84 19.62
CA PHE A 44 22.03 -7.29 19.48
C PHE A 44 22.99 -7.93 20.49
N GLY A 45 23.60 -7.14 21.38
CA GLY A 45 24.51 -7.63 22.41
C GLY A 45 25.82 -8.22 21.86
N LEU A 46 26.33 -7.64 20.76
CA LEU A 46 27.52 -8.17 20.07
C LEU A 46 28.78 -8.10 20.94
N ASN A 47 29.63 -9.11 20.83
CA ASN A 47 30.99 -9.04 21.36
C ASN A 47 31.96 -8.44 20.31
N ASP A 48 33.15 -8.06 20.75
CA ASP A 48 34.14 -7.43 19.85
C ASP A 48 34.68 -8.42 18.80
N GLU A 49 34.69 -9.73 19.07
CA GLU A 49 35.12 -10.75 18.11
C GLU A 49 34.11 -10.94 16.97
N GLN A 50 32.82 -10.74 17.22
CA GLN A 50 31.76 -10.74 16.23
C GLN A 50 31.84 -9.50 15.32
N LEU A 51 32.09 -8.32 15.89
CA LEU A 51 32.36 -7.12 15.10
C LEU A 51 33.64 -7.26 14.26
N ASN A 52 34.67 -7.89 14.85
CA ASN A 52 35.91 -8.19 14.16
C ASN A 52 35.68 -9.10 12.95
N TRP A 53 34.89 -10.16 13.14
CA TRP A 53 34.47 -11.05 12.06
C TRP A 53 33.69 -10.33 10.97
N ARG A 54 32.73 -9.46 11.33
CA ARG A 54 31.95 -8.66 10.37
C ARG A 54 32.86 -7.84 9.46
N ARG A 55 33.78 -7.07 10.03
CA ARG A 55 34.74 -6.25 9.26
C ARG A 55 35.61 -7.10 8.34
N TRP A 56 36.08 -8.25 8.82
CA TRP A 56 36.85 -9.20 8.01
C TRP A 56 36.01 -9.82 6.89
N ALA A 57 34.78 -10.23 7.16
CA ALA A 57 33.89 -10.87 6.20
C ALA A 57 33.47 -9.90 5.08
N ILE A 58 33.20 -8.64 5.40
CA ILE A 58 32.92 -7.60 4.39
C ILE A 58 34.09 -7.53 3.38
N VAL A 59 35.33 -7.46 3.86
CA VAL A 59 36.50 -7.33 3.00
C VAL A 59 36.80 -8.63 2.23
N ASN A 60 36.79 -9.77 2.92
CA ASN A 60 37.34 -11.03 2.38
C ASN A 60 36.29 -11.94 1.74
N LYS A 61 35.04 -11.92 2.20
CA LYS A 61 33.94 -12.72 1.62
C LYS A 61 33.04 -11.91 0.69
N CYS A 62 32.93 -10.61 0.91
CA CYS A 62 32.00 -9.73 0.18
C CYS A 62 32.73 -8.71 -0.74
N GLY A 63 34.04 -8.84 -0.95
CA GLY A 63 34.80 -8.00 -1.88
C GLY A 63 34.87 -6.51 -1.47
N GLY A 64 34.73 -6.25 -0.17
CA GLY A 64 34.66 -4.91 0.41
C GLY A 64 33.29 -4.26 0.33
N ASP A 65 32.28 -4.88 -0.26
CA ASP A 65 30.97 -4.28 -0.47
C ASP A 65 30.04 -4.57 0.71
N LEU A 66 29.65 -3.51 1.43
CA LEU A 66 28.76 -3.59 2.58
C LEU A 66 27.37 -4.12 2.22
N ASN A 67 26.89 -3.78 1.02
CA ASN A 67 25.59 -4.22 0.55
C ASN A 67 25.65 -5.75 0.32
N VAL A 68 26.70 -6.27 -0.33
CA VAL A 68 26.88 -7.72 -0.50
C VAL A 68 26.90 -8.45 0.86
N PHE A 69 27.56 -7.87 1.88
CA PHE A 69 27.53 -8.44 3.22
C PHE A 69 26.12 -8.48 3.83
N ARG A 70 25.32 -7.42 3.66
CA ARG A 70 23.92 -7.39 4.13
C ARG A 70 23.04 -8.44 3.44
N THR A 71 23.34 -8.82 2.19
CA THR A 71 22.64 -9.93 1.50
C THR A 71 23.01 -11.29 2.09
N GLU A 72 24.30 -11.57 2.20
CA GLU A 72 24.80 -12.91 2.60
C GLU A 72 24.68 -13.14 4.11
N TYR A 73 24.79 -12.06 4.89
CA TYR A 73 24.82 -12.08 6.35
C TYR A 73 23.92 -10.96 6.93
N PRO A 74 22.61 -10.98 6.66
CA PRO A 74 21.69 -9.95 7.16
C PRO A 74 21.64 -9.95 8.69
N ALA A 75 21.58 -8.75 9.28
CA ALA A 75 21.41 -8.59 10.72
C ALA A 75 19.94 -8.61 11.14
N THR A 76 19.04 -8.18 10.26
CA THR A 76 17.60 -8.16 10.49
C THR A 76 16.86 -8.81 9.33
N TRP A 77 15.62 -9.25 9.58
CA TRP A 77 14.76 -9.74 8.51
C TRP A 77 14.55 -8.65 7.44
N GLN A 78 14.50 -7.37 7.82
CA GLN A 78 14.42 -6.26 6.87
C GLN A 78 15.67 -6.15 5.98
N GLU A 79 16.89 -6.28 6.53
CA GLU A 79 18.12 -6.26 5.71
C GLU A 79 18.19 -7.42 4.72
N ALA A 80 17.78 -8.62 5.16
CA ALA A 80 17.66 -9.80 4.30
C ALA A 80 16.68 -9.56 3.15
N PHE A 81 15.66 -8.75 3.41
CA PHE A 81 14.51 -8.52 2.55
C PHE A 81 14.71 -7.37 1.56
N VAL A 82 15.37 -6.30 2.00
CA VAL A 82 15.44 -5.03 1.27
C VAL A 82 16.29 -5.12 0.01
N MET A 83 17.27 -6.04 -0.10
CA MET A 83 18.39 -5.87 -1.03
C MET A 83 18.44 -6.77 -2.27
N THR A 84 17.42 -7.58 -2.54
CA THR A 84 17.41 -8.54 -3.65
C THR A 84 17.30 -7.93 -5.06
N GLY A 85 17.26 -6.61 -5.22
CA GLY A 85 17.13 -5.97 -6.55
C GLY A 85 15.85 -6.37 -7.30
N SER A 86 14.93 -7.03 -6.61
CA SER A 86 13.65 -7.53 -7.09
C SER A 86 12.49 -6.66 -6.65
N LEU A 87 12.68 -5.67 -5.78
CA LEU A 87 11.60 -4.78 -5.37
C LEU A 87 10.99 -4.11 -6.61
N PHE A 88 9.67 -4.22 -6.75
CA PHE A 88 8.97 -3.63 -7.89
C PHE A 88 8.80 -2.12 -7.73
N PHE A 89 8.42 -1.67 -6.53
CA PHE A 89 8.22 -0.27 -6.24
C PHE A 89 9.54 0.48 -5.97
N ASP A 90 9.62 1.74 -6.39
CA ASP A 90 10.82 2.56 -6.24
C ASP A 90 11.17 2.75 -4.75
N ARG A 91 12.34 2.24 -4.34
CA ARG A 91 12.78 2.26 -2.95
C ARG A 91 12.81 3.67 -2.37
N ARG A 92 13.40 4.63 -3.11
CA ARG A 92 13.51 6.02 -2.65
C ARG A 92 12.14 6.68 -2.55
N GLY A 93 11.22 6.36 -3.45
CA GLY A 93 9.83 6.76 -3.39
C GLY A 93 9.14 6.25 -2.13
N LEU A 94 9.32 4.98 -1.79
CA LEU A 94 8.78 4.39 -0.56
C LEU A 94 9.42 4.97 0.72
N GLU A 95 10.73 5.23 0.72
CA GLU A 95 11.42 5.87 1.85
C GLU A 95 10.93 7.30 2.13
N ARG A 96 10.42 7.99 1.11
CA ARG A 96 9.82 9.33 1.26
C ARG A 96 8.38 9.32 1.74
N GLN A 97 7.69 8.18 1.71
CA GLN A 97 6.28 8.11 2.10
C GLN A 97 6.10 8.49 3.58
N LEU A 98 5.12 9.35 3.86
CA LEU A 98 4.77 9.70 5.22
C LEU A 98 3.78 8.66 5.78
N GLU A 99 4.26 7.77 6.63
CA GLU A 99 3.40 6.88 7.42
C GLU A 99 2.57 7.72 8.42
N LYS A 100 1.25 7.57 8.38
CA LYS A 100 0.31 8.17 9.33
C LYS A 100 -0.37 7.10 10.16
N ARG A 101 -0.75 7.44 11.38
CA ARG A 101 -1.69 6.63 12.17
C ARG A 101 -3.12 6.94 11.73
N PRO A 102 -4.04 5.95 11.77
CA PRO A 102 -5.44 6.22 11.52
C PRO A 102 -5.98 7.23 12.55
N ILE A 103 -6.73 8.21 12.07
CA ILE A 103 -7.40 9.22 12.89
C ILE A 103 -8.71 8.71 13.50
N LEU A 104 -9.32 7.69 12.89
CA LEU A 104 -10.46 6.95 13.42
C LEU A 104 -10.30 5.46 13.11
N ILE A 105 -10.73 4.61 14.04
CA ILE A 105 -10.88 3.17 13.84
C ILE A 105 -12.30 2.79 14.28
N GLY A 106 -13.03 2.06 13.45
CA GLY A 106 -14.46 1.84 13.72
C GLY A 106 -15.21 1.10 12.63
N GLU A 107 -16.52 1.33 12.64
CA GLU A 107 -17.50 0.65 11.79
C GLU A 107 -18.55 1.64 11.29
N LEU A 108 -19.16 1.34 10.14
CA LEU A 108 -20.28 2.09 9.59
C LEU A 108 -21.59 1.35 9.87
N PHE A 109 -22.57 2.06 10.43
CA PHE A 109 -23.92 1.53 10.66
C PHE A 109 -24.92 2.32 9.83
N TYR A 110 -25.83 1.59 9.19
CA TYR A 110 -26.97 2.21 8.53
C TYR A 110 -28.06 2.51 9.55
N GLN A 111 -28.30 3.79 9.85
CA GLN A 111 -29.35 4.26 10.74
C GLN A 111 -29.95 5.57 10.23
N ASN A 112 -31.25 5.77 10.42
CA ASN A 112 -31.94 7.01 10.00
C ASN A 112 -31.69 7.36 8.52
N MET A 113 -31.74 6.36 7.64
CA MET A 113 -31.53 6.48 6.19
C MET A 113 -30.13 6.97 5.77
N LYS A 114 -29.13 6.91 6.66
CA LYS A 114 -27.74 7.31 6.37
C LYS A 114 -26.75 6.38 7.06
N TYR A 115 -25.50 6.40 6.58
CA TYR A 115 -24.41 5.70 7.26
C TYR A 115 -23.76 6.61 8.32
N GLU A 116 -23.62 6.10 9.53
CA GLU A 116 -22.94 6.76 10.64
C GLU A 116 -21.71 5.96 11.08
N PHE A 117 -20.57 6.64 11.18
CA PHE A 117 -19.33 6.04 11.67
C PHE A 117 -19.34 5.99 13.19
N ARG A 118 -19.01 4.84 13.77
CA ARG A 118 -18.83 4.66 15.22
C ARG A 118 -17.45 4.11 15.50
N GLU A 119 -16.74 4.78 16.40
CA GLU A 119 -15.40 4.37 16.80
C GLU A 119 -15.43 3.09 17.65
N PHE A 120 -14.55 2.16 17.32
CA PHE A 120 -14.31 0.94 18.08
C PHE A 120 -12.81 0.65 18.08
N THR A 121 -12.28 0.22 19.22
CA THR A 121 -10.86 -0.12 19.36
C THR A 121 -10.39 -1.18 18.36
N HIS A 122 -11.30 -2.07 17.96
CA HIS A 122 -11.03 -3.17 17.02
C HIS A 122 -11.97 -3.14 15.80
N GLY A 123 -12.38 -1.95 15.35
CA GLY A 123 -13.20 -1.81 14.14
C GLY A 123 -12.42 -2.14 12.87
N ARG A 124 -13.14 -2.62 11.84
CA ARG A 124 -12.57 -3.01 10.53
C ARG A 124 -12.06 -1.82 9.71
N ILE A 125 -12.68 -0.66 9.86
CA ILE A 125 -12.41 0.51 9.03
C ILE A 125 -11.36 1.40 9.73
N LYS A 126 -10.21 1.59 9.06
CA LYS A 126 -9.18 2.53 9.48
C LYS A 126 -9.23 3.77 8.58
N VAL A 127 -9.46 4.94 9.18
CA VAL A 127 -9.63 6.22 8.47
C VAL A 127 -8.40 7.08 8.67
N TYR A 128 -7.85 7.64 7.60
CA TYR A 128 -6.72 8.57 7.58
C TYR A 128 -7.15 9.98 7.17
N GLU A 129 -8.24 10.09 6.42
CA GLU A 129 -8.90 11.36 6.06
C GLU A 129 -10.42 11.24 6.26
N LYS A 130 -11.02 12.21 6.95
CA LYS A 130 -12.48 12.27 7.06
C LYS A 130 -13.09 12.66 5.70
N PRO A 131 -14.32 12.21 5.39
CA PRO A 131 -15.02 12.65 4.18
C PRO A 131 -15.16 14.18 4.12
N ASP A 132 -14.77 14.77 3.00
CA ASP A 132 -14.98 16.18 2.67
C ASP A 132 -16.03 16.28 1.54
N PRO A 133 -17.20 16.90 1.78
CA PRO A 133 -18.25 17.08 0.77
C PRO A 133 -17.85 17.85 -0.50
N SER A 134 -16.69 18.52 -0.48
CA SER A 134 -16.13 19.23 -1.62
C SER A 134 -15.17 18.40 -2.46
N GLU A 135 -14.84 17.18 -2.02
CA GLU A 135 -13.94 16.26 -2.70
C GLU A 135 -14.72 15.14 -3.42
N GLU A 136 -13.99 14.38 -4.23
CA GLU A 136 -14.48 13.13 -4.84
C GLU A 136 -13.58 11.98 -4.38
N TYR A 137 -14.18 10.80 -4.22
CA TYR A 137 -13.48 9.63 -3.73
C TYR A 137 -13.72 8.43 -4.65
N ILE A 138 -12.79 7.49 -4.61
CA ILE A 138 -12.90 6.19 -5.28
C ILE A 138 -12.74 5.11 -4.21
N VAL A 139 -13.64 4.14 -4.19
CA VAL A 139 -13.55 2.95 -3.32
C VAL A 139 -13.16 1.79 -4.22
N ALA A 140 -11.99 1.21 -4.04
CA ALA A 140 -11.57 0.00 -4.76
C ALA A 140 -11.43 -1.15 -3.79
N SER A 141 -11.92 -2.33 -4.18
CA SER A 141 -11.91 -3.53 -3.35
C SER A 141 -11.40 -4.73 -4.12
N ASP A 142 -10.76 -5.64 -3.40
CA ASP A 142 -10.29 -6.93 -3.92
C ASP A 142 -10.86 -8.03 -3.03
N ALA A 143 -11.55 -8.98 -3.68
CA ALA A 143 -12.23 -10.06 -2.99
C ALA A 143 -11.29 -11.25 -2.88
N SER A 144 -11.13 -11.77 -1.65
CA SER A 144 -10.42 -13.02 -1.42
C SER A 144 -10.99 -14.14 -2.28
N GLU A 145 -10.14 -14.90 -3.00
CA GLU A 145 -10.56 -16.00 -3.88
C GLU A 145 -10.96 -17.27 -3.11
N ALA A 146 -10.65 -17.38 -1.80
CA ALA A 146 -11.06 -18.49 -0.94
C ALA A 146 -10.90 -18.18 0.57
N ILE A 147 -11.74 -18.82 1.40
CA ILE A 147 -11.59 -18.78 2.87
C ILE A 147 -10.24 -19.39 3.26
N GLY A 148 -9.39 -18.61 3.92
CA GLY A 148 -8.03 -19.02 4.31
C GLY A 148 -6.95 -18.79 3.25
N SER A 149 -7.28 -18.08 2.16
CA SER A 149 -6.32 -17.47 1.24
C SER A 149 -6.07 -15.99 1.60
N ASP A 150 -5.62 -15.19 0.64
CA ASP A 150 -5.36 -13.75 0.79
C ASP A 150 -6.57 -13.02 1.38
N GLU A 151 -6.33 -12.01 2.21
CA GLU A 151 -7.37 -11.21 2.84
C GLU A 151 -8.06 -10.33 1.79
N ALA A 152 -9.37 -10.15 1.95
CA ALA A 152 -10.08 -9.14 1.17
C ALA A 152 -9.64 -7.76 1.64
N ALA A 153 -9.54 -6.83 0.69
CA ALA A 153 -9.03 -5.50 0.92
C ALA A 153 -9.97 -4.44 0.33
N ILE A 154 -10.02 -3.27 0.96
CA ILE A 154 -10.65 -2.06 0.43
C ILE A 154 -9.72 -0.89 0.64
N VAL A 155 -9.57 -0.04 -0.39
CA VAL A 155 -8.91 1.27 -0.30
C VAL A 155 -9.90 2.34 -0.74
N VAL A 156 -10.05 3.38 0.10
CA VAL A 156 -10.70 4.63 -0.29
C VAL A 156 -9.62 5.64 -0.67
N LEU A 157 -9.65 6.11 -1.91
CA LEU A 157 -8.74 7.08 -2.48
C LEU A 157 -9.40 8.44 -2.60
N ASN A 158 -8.73 9.50 -2.15
CA ASN A 158 -9.07 10.87 -2.48
C ASN A 158 -8.70 11.17 -3.94
N ASN A 159 -9.70 11.41 -4.80
CA ASN A 159 -9.52 11.54 -6.25
C ASN A 159 -8.66 12.77 -6.61
N ARG A 160 -8.79 13.87 -5.86
CA ARG A 160 -8.03 15.09 -6.13
C ARG A 160 -6.59 14.99 -5.63
N LEU A 161 -6.43 14.63 -4.35
CA LEU A 161 -5.14 14.66 -3.66
C LEU A 161 -4.28 13.42 -3.94
N ASN A 162 -4.87 12.35 -4.47
CA ASN A 162 -4.20 11.05 -4.63
C ASN A 162 -3.64 10.52 -3.30
N THR A 163 -4.42 10.65 -2.23
CA THR A 163 -4.09 10.22 -0.88
C THR A 163 -5.03 9.09 -0.44
N THR A 164 -4.52 8.14 0.35
CA THR A 164 -5.38 7.10 0.95
C THR A 164 -6.21 7.71 2.08
N ALA A 165 -7.54 7.70 1.93
CA ALA A 165 -8.49 8.24 2.90
C ALA A 165 -8.93 7.20 3.94
N ALA A 166 -9.09 5.94 3.56
CA ALA A 166 -9.40 4.83 4.46
C ALA A 166 -8.98 3.48 3.88
N ILE A 167 -8.81 2.48 4.75
CA ILE A 167 -8.59 1.08 4.37
C ILE A 167 -9.48 0.14 5.18
N VAL A 168 -9.74 -1.03 4.60
CA VAL A 168 -10.28 -2.22 5.27
C VAL A 168 -9.44 -3.41 4.82
N VAL A 169 -9.08 -4.30 5.73
CA VAL A 169 -8.41 -5.57 5.44
C VAL A 169 -8.97 -6.64 6.36
N GLY A 170 -9.26 -7.81 5.81
CA GLY A 170 -9.63 -8.99 6.58
C GLY A 170 -10.34 -10.05 5.76
N GLN A 171 -10.78 -11.10 6.43
CA GLN A 171 -11.58 -12.16 5.81
C GLN A 171 -13.04 -11.70 5.73
N HIS A 172 -13.51 -11.42 4.50
CA HIS A 172 -14.87 -10.99 4.24
C HIS A 172 -15.52 -11.89 3.20
N ALA A 173 -16.75 -12.33 3.47
CA ALA A 173 -17.57 -12.94 2.43
C ALA A 173 -17.88 -11.88 1.36
N PRO A 174 -18.11 -12.25 0.09
CA PRO A 174 -18.30 -11.26 -0.96
C PRO A 174 -19.53 -10.36 -0.74
N GLU A 175 -20.57 -10.87 -0.07
CA GLU A 175 -21.73 -10.06 0.36
C GLU A 175 -21.35 -9.00 1.40
N GLU A 176 -20.52 -9.37 2.37
CA GLU A 176 -20.02 -8.46 3.41
C GLU A 176 -19.09 -7.40 2.81
N LEU A 177 -18.21 -7.81 1.89
CA LEU A 177 -17.34 -6.88 1.17
C LEU A 177 -18.16 -5.88 0.35
N ALA A 178 -19.21 -6.34 -0.34
CA ALA A 178 -20.12 -5.46 -1.07
C ALA A 178 -20.84 -4.48 -0.13
N GLU A 179 -21.27 -4.91 1.06
CA GLU A 179 -21.88 -4.02 2.05
C GLU A 179 -20.90 -2.96 2.57
N LEU A 180 -19.64 -3.34 2.81
CA LEU A 180 -18.58 -2.41 3.18
C LEU A 180 -18.30 -1.39 2.07
N ASP A 181 -18.21 -1.85 0.81
CA ASP A 181 -18.06 -0.98 -0.36
C ASP A 181 -19.19 0.04 -0.48
N ILE A 182 -20.44 -0.40 -0.31
CA ILE A 182 -21.62 0.45 -0.35
C ILE A 182 -21.60 1.45 0.81
N ALA A 183 -21.27 0.99 2.03
CA ALA A 183 -21.21 1.84 3.21
C ALA A 183 -20.14 2.93 3.05
N LEU A 184 -18.93 2.56 2.64
CA LEU A 184 -17.83 3.49 2.38
C LEU A 184 -18.16 4.43 1.22
N GLY A 185 -18.78 3.92 0.15
CA GLY A 185 -19.22 4.74 -0.98
C GLY A 185 -20.17 5.85 -0.57
N ASN A 186 -21.20 5.51 0.23
CA ASN A 186 -22.14 6.49 0.76
C ASN A 186 -21.47 7.46 1.75
N TRP A 187 -20.59 6.97 2.64
CA TRP A 187 -19.95 7.81 3.64
C TRP A 187 -18.93 8.79 3.04
N TYR A 188 -18.21 8.37 2.00
CA TYR A 188 -17.26 9.19 1.23
C TYR A 188 -17.92 9.90 0.04
N CYS A 189 -18.99 10.64 0.31
CA CYS A 189 -19.57 11.62 -0.62
C CYS A 189 -20.07 11.00 -1.95
N THR A 190 -20.71 9.84 -1.87
CA THR A 190 -21.16 9.08 -3.04
C THR A 190 -19.98 8.72 -3.95
N ALA A 191 -18.92 8.15 -3.37
CA ALA A 191 -17.72 7.75 -4.08
C ALA A 191 -18.02 6.80 -5.25
N LEU A 192 -17.16 6.83 -6.28
CA LEU A 192 -17.19 5.83 -7.35
C LEU A 192 -16.61 4.52 -6.82
N VAL A 193 -17.39 3.45 -6.82
CA VAL A 193 -16.94 2.13 -6.34
C VAL A 193 -16.40 1.31 -7.50
N ALA A 194 -15.21 0.73 -7.38
CA ALA A 194 -14.51 0.00 -8.43
C ALA A 194 -13.93 -1.31 -7.90
N PRO A 195 -14.77 -2.33 -7.61
CA PRO A 195 -14.29 -3.63 -7.16
C PRO A 195 -13.51 -4.31 -8.28
N GLU A 196 -12.51 -5.13 -7.94
CA GLU A 196 -11.87 -6.03 -8.89
C GLU A 196 -12.91 -7.04 -9.42
N ASN A 197 -13.08 -7.11 -10.73
CA ASN A 197 -13.97 -8.06 -11.39
C ASN A 197 -13.19 -9.31 -11.79
N LYS A 198 -12.84 -10.11 -10.78
CA LYS A 198 -12.18 -11.40 -10.90
C LYS A 198 -12.69 -12.35 -9.80
N GLY A 199 -12.88 -13.63 -10.13
CA GLY A 199 -13.36 -14.62 -9.16
C GLY A 199 -14.64 -14.19 -8.45
N TYR A 200 -14.63 -14.17 -7.11
CA TYR A 200 -15.76 -13.73 -6.29
C TYR A 200 -16.08 -12.23 -6.44
N GLY A 201 -15.14 -11.42 -6.91
CA GLY A 201 -15.35 -10.00 -7.18
C GLY A 201 -16.43 -9.72 -8.23
N TYR A 202 -16.75 -10.68 -9.10
CA TYR A 202 -17.93 -10.58 -9.99
C TYR A 202 -19.22 -10.40 -9.19
N MET A 203 -19.41 -11.17 -8.11
CA MET A 203 -20.60 -11.07 -7.26
C MET A 203 -20.66 -9.74 -6.52
N VAL A 204 -19.50 -9.27 -6.02
CA VAL A 204 -19.36 -7.95 -5.38
C VAL A 204 -19.82 -6.85 -6.34
N CYS A 205 -19.35 -6.87 -7.59
CA CYS A 205 -19.75 -5.90 -8.61
C CYS A 205 -21.27 -5.88 -8.84
N GLN A 206 -21.91 -7.06 -8.92
CA GLN A 206 -23.36 -7.14 -9.12
C GLN A 206 -24.13 -6.57 -7.93
N LEU A 207 -23.74 -6.91 -6.70
CA LEU A 207 -24.40 -6.45 -5.48
C LEU A 207 -24.27 -4.93 -5.31
N VAL A 208 -23.06 -4.38 -5.53
CA VAL A 208 -22.81 -2.93 -5.49
C VAL A 208 -23.65 -2.23 -6.56
N TYR A 209 -23.69 -2.74 -7.80
CA TYR A 209 -24.48 -2.12 -8.86
C TYR A 209 -25.98 -2.09 -8.53
N GLN A 210 -26.53 -3.19 -8.01
CA GLN A 210 -27.94 -3.30 -7.67
C GLN A 210 -28.35 -2.41 -6.49
N LYS A 211 -27.50 -2.31 -5.46
CA LYS A 211 -27.84 -1.63 -4.20
C LYS A 211 -27.36 -0.17 -4.12
N TYR A 212 -26.34 0.21 -4.88
CA TYR A 212 -25.69 1.53 -4.79
C TYR A 212 -25.62 2.28 -6.13
N GLY A 213 -25.35 1.56 -7.23
CA GLY A 213 -25.42 2.10 -8.59
C GLY A 213 -24.22 2.90 -9.07
N ASN A 214 -23.56 3.71 -8.22
CA ASN A 214 -22.36 4.48 -8.61
C ASN A 214 -21.09 3.61 -8.64
N ILE A 215 -21.04 2.70 -9.61
CA ILE A 215 -19.96 1.74 -9.82
C ILE A 215 -19.17 2.07 -11.09
N TYR A 216 -17.87 1.81 -11.07
CA TYR A 216 -17.00 1.90 -12.21
C TYR A 216 -17.46 0.93 -13.31
N LYS A 217 -17.48 1.46 -14.53
CA LYS A 217 -17.71 0.70 -15.75
C LYS A 217 -16.49 0.87 -16.63
N ARG A 218 -16.02 -0.23 -17.25
CA ARG A 218 -14.83 -0.19 -18.11
C ARG A 218 -14.97 0.90 -19.18
N MET A 219 -13.95 1.73 -19.34
CA MET A 219 -13.91 2.75 -20.38
C MET A 219 -13.30 2.18 -21.67
N VAL A 220 -13.95 2.44 -22.80
CA VAL A 220 -13.41 2.15 -24.14
C VAL A 220 -13.30 3.44 -24.93
N THR A 221 -12.17 3.64 -25.60
CA THR A 221 -12.01 4.78 -26.51
C THR A 221 -12.59 4.41 -27.86
N LYS A 222 -13.71 5.02 -28.24
CA LYS A 222 -14.27 4.96 -29.58
C LYS A 222 -14.18 6.35 -30.18
N THR A 223 -13.59 6.46 -31.38
CA THR A 223 -13.50 7.73 -32.13
C THR A 223 -12.87 8.90 -31.32
N GLY A 224 -11.94 8.61 -30.42
CA GLY A 224 -11.27 9.63 -29.58
C GLY A 224 -12.02 10.01 -28.30
N GLU A 225 -13.24 9.53 -28.10
CA GLU A 225 -14.03 9.75 -26.89
C GLU A 225 -14.02 8.48 -26.02
N ALA A 226 -13.83 8.66 -24.71
CA ALA A 226 -13.90 7.58 -23.74
C ALA A 226 -15.36 7.36 -23.33
N LEU A 227 -15.90 6.19 -23.67
CA LEU A 227 -17.27 5.80 -23.35
C LEU A 227 -17.28 4.60 -22.38
N PRO A 228 -18.14 4.61 -21.34
CA PRO A 228 -18.30 3.46 -20.47
C PRO A 228 -18.99 2.30 -21.21
N THR A 229 -18.57 1.06 -20.94
CA THR A 229 -19.27 -0.17 -21.34
C THR A 229 -20.28 -0.60 -20.28
N GLU A 230 -20.91 -1.76 -20.44
CA GLU A 230 -21.71 -2.39 -19.36
C GLU A 230 -20.90 -3.35 -18.48
N GLU A 231 -19.58 -3.43 -18.69
CA GLU A 231 -18.71 -4.26 -17.85
C GLU A 231 -18.45 -3.55 -16.52
N LEU A 232 -19.03 -4.11 -15.45
CA LEU A 232 -18.94 -3.61 -14.09
C LEU A 232 -17.58 -3.95 -13.46
N GLY A 233 -17.06 -3.03 -12.65
CA GLY A 233 -15.82 -3.24 -11.90
C GLY A 233 -14.57 -3.20 -12.77
N PHE A 234 -13.41 -3.29 -12.12
CA PHE A 234 -12.12 -3.23 -12.79
C PHE A 234 -11.66 -4.64 -13.18
N ASN A 235 -11.48 -4.90 -14.48
CA ASN A 235 -11.00 -6.20 -14.93
C ASN A 235 -9.46 -6.26 -14.88
N THR A 236 -8.92 -6.94 -13.87
CA THR A 236 -7.49 -7.22 -13.74
C THR A 236 -7.10 -8.41 -14.61
N ASN A 237 -6.27 -8.18 -15.64
CA ASN A 237 -5.79 -9.18 -16.58
C ASN A 237 -4.30 -8.96 -16.93
N SER A 238 -3.77 -9.77 -17.84
CA SER A 238 -2.36 -9.71 -18.26
C SER A 238 -1.92 -8.38 -18.88
N VAL A 239 -2.88 -7.53 -19.30
CA VAL A 239 -2.62 -6.19 -19.83
C VAL A 239 -2.80 -5.13 -18.75
N THR A 240 -3.91 -5.17 -18.00
CA THR A 240 -4.26 -4.12 -17.03
C THR A 240 -3.43 -4.21 -15.74
N ARG A 241 -3.06 -5.41 -15.27
CA ARG A 241 -2.25 -5.58 -14.05
C ARG A 241 -0.88 -4.91 -14.17
N PRO A 242 -0.05 -5.15 -15.22
CA PRO A 242 1.21 -4.42 -15.37
C PRO A 242 1.03 -2.91 -15.48
N GLN A 243 -0.03 -2.44 -16.15
CA GLN A 243 -0.30 -1.02 -16.35
C GLN A 243 -0.62 -0.29 -15.03
N MET A 244 -1.55 -0.84 -14.23
CA MET A 244 -1.93 -0.23 -12.94
C MET A 244 -0.78 -0.22 -11.94
N LEU A 245 0.01 -1.30 -11.91
CA LEU A 245 1.19 -1.39 -11.05
C LEU A 245 2.28 -0.41 -11.49
N ALA A 246 2.57 -0.32 -12.78
CA ALA A 246 3.57 0.62 -13.30
C ALA A 246 3.15 2.07 -13.06
N GLN A 247 1.87 2.40 -13.23
CA GLN A 247 1.33 3.72 -12.91
C GLN A 247 1.56 4.05 -11.43
N MET A 248 1.14 3.17 -10.52
CA MET A 248 1.30 3.40 -9.07
C MET A 248 2.78 3.58 -8.70
N ASN A 249 3.67 2.80 -9.30
CA ASN A 249 5.11 2.94 -9.09
C ASN A 249 5.65 4.30 -9.56
N GLU A 250 5.23 4.78 -10.74
CA GLU A 250 5.62 6.11 -11.22
C GLU A 250 5.10 7.23 -10.31
N GLU A 251 3.91 7.09 -9.75
CA GLU A 251 3.38 8.06 -8.78
C GLU A 251 4.16 8.06 -7.45
N ILE A 252 4.52 6.88 -6.93
CA ILE A 252 5.36 6.73 -5.72
C ILE A 252 6.74 7.34 -5.97
N LYS A 253 7.36 7.00 -7.10
CA LYS A 253 8.66 7.52 -7.51
C LYS A 253 8.63 9.03 -7.73
N GLY A 254 7.57 9.56 -8.31
CA GLY A 254 7.36 10.98 -8.57
C GLY A 254 6.94 11.80 -7.35
N GLY A 255 6.54 11.16 -6.25
CA GLY A 255 6.00 11.84 -5.07
C GLY A 255 4.64 12.51 -5.34
N THR A 256 3.85 11.95 -6.26
CA THR A 256 2.52 12.47 -6.66
C THR A 256 1.37 11.66 -6.05
N THR A 257 1.69 10.82 -5.07
CA THR A 257 0.76 9.97 -4.33
C THR A 257 1.25 9.80 -2.90
N GLU A 258 0.30 9.76 -1.97
CA GLU A 258 0.59 9.48 -0.56
C GLU A 258 -0.20 8.23 -0.14
N LEU A 259 0.52 7.23 0.38
CA LEU A 259 -0.06 5.96 0.77
C LEU A 259 -0.65 6.00 2.18
N TYR A 260 -0.07 6.80 3.09
CA TYR A 260 -0.43 7.01 4.50
C TYR A 260 -0.50 5.76 5.39
N ALA A 261 -1.27 4.76 5.01
CA ALA A 261 -1.40 3.52 5.75
C ALA A 261 -0.11 2.72 5.74
N LYS A 262 0.36 2.34 6.94
CA LYS A 262 1.53 1.48 7.11
C LYS A 262 1.36 0.17 6.36
N GLU A 263 0.16 -0.40 6.39
CA GLU A 263 -0.20 -1.67 5.77
C GLU A 263 0.05 -1.65 4.26
N ILE A 264 -0.39 -0.59 3.56
CA ILE A 264 -0.11 -0.41 2.11
C ILE A 264 1.40 -0.30 1.86
N ILE A 265 2.09 0.50 2.68
CA ILE A 265 3.54 0.73 2.52
C ILE A 265 4.33 -0.58 2.74
N ASP A 266 3.93 -1.39 3.72
CA ASP A 266 4.55 -2.67 4.01
C ASP A 266 4.30 -3.68 2.88
N GLU A 267 3.08 -3.77 2.35
CA GLU A 267 2.80 -4.59 1.16
C GLU A 267 3.63 -4.13 -0.05
N CYS A 268 3.78 -2.81 -0.26
CA CYS A 268 4.66 -2.29 -1.30
C CYS A 268 6.13 -2.70 -1.09
N ARG A 269 6.61 -2.71 0.16
CA ARG A 269 7.97 -3.16 0.48
C ARG A 269 8.16 -4.64 0.16
N THR A 270 7.10 -5.44 0.25
CA THR A 270 7.12 -6.88 0.02
C THR A 270 6.76 -7.30 -1.41
N PHE A 271 6.50 -6.34 -2.29
CA PHE A 271 6.09 -6.58 -3.67
C PHE A 271 7.31 -6.73 -4.60
N ILE A 272 7.49 -7.92 -5.17
CA ILE A 272 8.71 -8.31 -5.87
C ILE A 272 8.47 -8.74 -7.32
N ILE A 273 9.52 -8.58 -8.13
CA ILE A 273 9.66 -9.08 -9.49
C ILE A 273 10.33 -10.46 -9.38
N LYS A 274 9.55 -11.52 -9.57
CA LYS A 274 10.05 -12.90 -9.66
C LYS A 274 10.64 -13.13 -11.05
N LYS A 275 11.84 -13.69 -11.11
CA LYS A 275 12.56 -14.00 -12.36
C LYS A 275 12.85 -15.48 -12.48
N ASP A 276 12.87 -16.01 -13.70
CA ASP A 276 13.35 -17.37 -13.96
C ASP A 276 14.89 -17.44 -13.85
N LYS A 277 15.43 -18.66 -13.98
CA LYS A 277 16.88 -18.93 -14.01
C LYS A 277 17.65 -18.22 -15.13
N HIS A 278 16.94 -17.69 -16.13
CA HIS A 278 17.50 -16.95 -17.27
C HIS A 278 17.38 -15.42 -17.09
N GLY A 279 16.80 -14.96 -15.97
CA GLY A 279 16.61 -13.55 -15.66
C GLY A 279 15.34 -12.93 -16.26
N ASN A 280 14.47 -13.72 -16.91
CA ASN A 280 13.21 -13.24 -17.45
C ASN A 280 12.19 -13.04 -16.33
N VAL A 281 11.44 -11.94 -16.38
CA VAL A 281 10.35 -11.69 -15.43
C VAL A 281 9.25 -12.73 -15.64
N THR A 282 8.91 -13.45 -14.58
CA THR A 282 7.84 -14.47 -14.58
C THR A 282 6.56 -13.92 -13.95
N LYS A 283 6.68 -13.20 -12.83
CA LYS A 283 5.55 -12.64 -12.10
C LYS A 283 5.96 -11.39 -11.33
N VAL A 284 4.99 -10.53 -11.07
CA VAL A 284 5.11 -9.39 -10.16
C VAL A 284 3.97 -9.47 -9.15
N GLU A 285 4.33 -9.74 -7.90
CA GLU A 285 3.41 -10.06 -6.81
C GLU A 285 4.09 -9.90 -5.45
N ALA A 286 3.34 -10.02 -4.35
CA ALA A 286 3.92 -10.17 -3.03
C ALA A 286 4.88 -11.37 -2.96
N GLN A 287 5.91 -11.23 -2.13
CA GLN A 287 6.73 -12.35 -1.73
C GLN A 287 5.87 -13.43 -1.05
N ASP A 288 6.28 -14.70 -1.19
CA ASP A 288 5.59 -15.83 -0.57
C ASP A 288 5.39 -15.60 0.94
N GLY A 289 4.14 -15.73 1.39
CA GLY A 289 3.73 -15.50 2.79
C GLY A 289 3.31 -14.07 3.12
N PHE A 290 3.40 -13.13 2.17
CA PHE A 290 2.91 -11.75 2.33
C PHE A 290 1.65 -11.50 1.49
N GLN A 291 0.86 -10.52 1.92
CA GLN A 291 -0.35 -10.08 1.24
C GLN A 291 -0.05 -9.00 0.19
N ASP A 292 -0.87 -8.89 -0.85
CA ASP A 292 -0.83 -7.77 -1.82
C ASP A 292 -2.19 -7.10 -2.08
N GLY A 293 -3.26 -7.49 -1.39
CA GLY A 293 -4.62 -7.04 -1.66
C GLY A 293 -4.79 -5.52 -1.58
N LEU A 294 -4.15 -4.84 -0.63
CA LEU A 294 -4.21 -3.38 -0.55
C LEU A 294 -3.42 -2.71 -1.67
N VAL A 295 -2.28 -3.27 -2.08
CA VAL A 295 -1.53 -2.80 -3.26
C VAL A 295 -2.39 -2.89 -4.51
N ILE A 296 -3.11 -4.01 -4.68
CA ILE A 296 -4.02 -4.20 -5.81
C ILE A 296 -5.16 -3.18 -5.78
N CYS A 297 -5.85 -3.03 -4.65
CA CYS A 297 -6.89 -2.01 -4.48
C CYS A 297 -6.38 -0.60 -4.79
N ARG A 298 -5.18 -0.25 -4.27
CA ARG A 298 -4.58 1.08 -4.45
C ARG A 298 -4.24 1.34 -5.92
N ALA A 299 -3.71 0.34 -6.63
CA ALA A 299 -3.38 0.43 -8.04
C ALA A 299 -4.65 0.56 -8.91
N ILE A 300 -5.71 -0.20 -8.61
CA ILE A 300 -7.02 -0.08 -9.27
C ILE A 300 -7.58 1.33 -9.08
N ALA A 301 -7.63 1.83 -7.84
CA ALA A 301 -8.13 3.17 -7.57
C ALA A 301 -7.34 4.26 -8.33
N GLY A 302 -6.01 4.11 -8.41
CA GLY A 302 -5.15 5.00 -9.19
C GLY A 302 -5.47 4.99 -10.68
N MET A 303 -5.70 3.81 -11.27
CA MET A 303 -6.06 3.68 -12.69
C MET A 303 -7.46 4.27 -12.97
N VAL A 304 -8.43 4.02 -12.10
CA VAL A 304 -9.78 4.59 -12.19
C VAL A 304 -9.74 6.12 -12.09
N ARG A 305 -8.92 6.67 -11.19
CA ARG A 305 -8.68 8.11 -11.05
C ARG A 305 -8.21 8.77 -12.35
N GLN A 306 -7.35 8.12 -13.14
CA GLN A 306 -6.92 8.68 -14.43
C GLN A 306 -8.05 8.72 -15.46
N GLN A 307 -8.98 7.76 -15.40
CA GLN A 307 -10.12 7.68 -16.31
C GLN A 307 -11.27 8.59 -15.88
N TYR A 308 -11.35 8.91 -14.58
CA TYR A 308 -12.31 9.81 -13.95
C TYR A 308 -11.59 10.97 -13.25
N PRO A 309 -10.91 11.85 -14.00
CA PRO A 309 -10.15 12.94 -13.40
C PRO A 309 -11.08 13.87 -12.62
N TYR A 310 -10.61 14.30 -11.45
CA TYR A 310 -11.34 15.24 -10.61
C TYR A 310 -11.75 16.48 -11.40
N LYS A 311 -13.05 16.79 -11.39
CA LYS A 311 -13.58 17.98 -12.04
C LYS A 311 -13.66 19.11 -11.02
N LEU A 312 -12.95 20.21 -11.28
CA LEU A 312 -13.07 21.41 -10.45
C LEU A 312 -14.55 21.81 -10.39
N PRO A 313 -15.13 21.97 -9.18
CA PRO A 313 -16.51 22.40 -9.06
C PRO A 313 -16.67 23.75 -9.77
N GLN A 314 -17.61 23.87 -10.70
CA GLN A 314 -17.95 25.19 -11.21
C GLN A 314 -18.49 26.02 -10.03
N LYS A 315 -18.12 27.31 -9.93
CA LYS A 315 -18.49 28.18 -8.78
C LYS A 315 -19.99 28.10 -8.40
N GLY A 316 -20.89 27.84 -9.35
CA GLY A 316 -22.32 27.65 -9.10
C GLY A 316 -22.70 26.32 -8.42
N GLU A 317 -22.00 25.23 -8.70
CA GLU A 317 -22.26 23.90 -8.12
C GLU A 317 -21.76 23.79 -6.68
N GLN A 318 -20.66 24.47 -6.36
CA GLN A 318 -20.14 24.58 -4.98
C GLN A 318 -21.16 25.21 -4.04
N HIS A 319 -21.79 26.32 -4.47
CA HIS A 319 -22.87 26.96 -3.72
C HIS A 319 -24.11 26.07 -3.61
N ALA A 320 -24.44 25.28 -4.64
CA ALA A 320 -25.57 24.37 -4.62
C ALA A 320 -25.34 23.16 -3.69
N LYS A 321 -24.14 22.54 -3.73
CA LYS A 321 -23.75 21.44 -2.83
C LYS A 321 -23.68 21.90 -1.37
N GLN A 322 -23.07 23.06 -1.10
CA GLN A 322 -23.06 23.65 0.25
C GLN A 322 -24.47 23.98 0.75
N LYS A 323 -25.34 24.57 -0.09
CA LYS A 323 -26.73 24.82 0.28
C LYS A 323 -27.50 23.55 0.58
N ARG A 324 -27.34 22.50 -0.23
CA ARG A 324 -27.98 21.18 0.00
C ARG A 324 -27.49 20.54 1.30
N ALA A 325 -26.18 20.53 1.56
CA ALA A 325 -25.62 20.01 2.81
C ALA A 325 -26.14 20.78 4.04
N VAL A 326 -26.29 22.10 3.93
CA VAL A 326 -26.85 22.95 5.01
C VAL A 326 -28.36 22.73 5.17
N GLU A 327 -29.12 22.50 4.09
CA GLU A 327 -30.55 22.18 4.15
C GLU A 327 -30.81 20.80 4.74
N GLU A 328 -30.01 19.80 4.39
CA GLU A 328 -30.10 18.45 4.97
C GLU A 328 -29.76 18.45 6.46
N ALA A 329 -28.79 19.25 6.89
CA ALA A 329 -28.47 19.43 8.31
C ALA A 329 -29.56 20.18 9.11
N LYS A 330 -30.49 20.87 8.44
CA LYS A 330 -31.56 21.66 9.06
C LYS A 330 -32.93 20.97 9.09
N LYS A 331 -33.09 19.80 8.47
CA LYS A 331 -34.37 19.07 8.52
C LYS A 331 -34.60 18.55 9.95
N PRO A 332 -35.72 18.92 10.61
CA PRO A 332 -36.02 18.41 11.93
C PRO A 332 -36.26 16.89 11.87
N ILE A 333 -35.75 16.19 12.88
CA ILE A 333 -36.00 14.76 13.09
C ILE A 333 -37.50 14.62 13.36
N MET A 334 -38.26 14.13 12.38
CA MET A 334 -39.64 13.70 12.61
C MET A 334 -39.58 12.42 13.42
N ALA A 335 -39.87 12.54 14.72
CA ALA A 335 -40.08 11.40 15.60
C ALA A 335 -41.37 10.67 15.18
N PHE A 336 -41.25 9.37 14.90
CA PHE A 336 -42.35 8.41 14.89
C PHE A 336 -41.95 7.20 15.72
#